data_AF-A0A915DKD4-F1
#
_entry.id   AF-A0A915DKD4-F1
#
_cell.length_a   1.000
_cell.length_b   1.000
_cell.length_c   1.000
_cell.angle_alpha   90.00
_cell.angle_beta   90.00
_cell.angle_gamma   90.00
#
_symmetry.space_group_name_H-M   'P 1'
#
loop_
_entity.id
_entity.type
_entity.pdbx_description
1 polymer ?
#
loop_
_entity_poly.entity_id
_entity_poly.type
_entity_poly.pdbx_seq_one_letter_code
_entity_poly.pdbx_strand_id
1 'polypeptide(L)'
;MISSVLYDEKIFAEPNKFMPERFIENGQLKKCEELIPFSLGKRQCLGESLARAELFLFTSNLFYLYKIGALTRKSHQHLIN
;
A
#
# COMPACT_ATOMS: atom_id res chain seq x y z
N MET A 1 -2.23 -17.40 -6.12
CA MET A 1 -0.81 -17.77 -5.95
C MET A 1 -0.10 -16.76 -5.05
N ILE A 2 0.12 -15.49 -5.46
CA ILE A 2 0.66 -14.44 -4.57
C ILE A 2 -0.38 -14.00 -3.52
N SER A 3 -1.63 -13.75 -3.96
CA SER A 3 -2.73 -13.39 -3.06
C SER A 3 -2.95 -14.40 -1.93
N SER A 4 -2.67 -15.69 -2.17
CA SER A 4 -2.80 -16.74 -1.15
C SER A 4 -1.88 -16.50 0.04
N VAL A 5 -0.67 -15.98 -0.18
CA VAL A 5 0.27 -15.62 0.90
C VAL A 5 -0.13 -14.29 1.53
N LEU A 6 -0.44 -13.28 0.70
CA LEU A 6 -0.75 -11.92 1.19
C LEU A 6 -2.06 -11.84 1.99
N TYR A 7 -2.96 -12.81 1.81
CA TYR A 7 -4.22 -12.91 2.55
C TYR A 7 -4.27 -14.09 3.54
N ASP A 8 -3.14 -14.76 3.81
CA ASP A 8 -3.08 -15.80 4.83
C ASP A 8 -3.09 -15.16 6.23
N GLU A 9 -4.13 -15.41 7.02
CA GLU A 9 -4.28 -14.89 8.39
C GLU A 9 -3.15 -15.35 9.33
N LYS A 10 -2.48 -16.47 9.03
CA LYS A 10 -1.33 -16.95 9.80
C LYS A 10 -0.08 -16.11 9.59
N ILE A 11 0.02 -15.42 8.45
CA ILE A 11 1.14 -14.54 8.10
C ILE A 11 0.77 -13.08 8.41
N PHE A 12 -0.40 -12.67 7.93
CA PHE A 12 -0.92 -11.31 8.08
C PHE A 12 -2.26 -11.38 8.81
N ALA A 13 -2.26 -11.17 10.14
CA ALA A 13 -3.50 -11.08 10.92
C ALA A 13 -4.47 -10.02 10.34
N GLU A 14 -5.79 -10.23 10.33
CA GLU A 14 -6.73 -9.27 9.72
C GLU A 14 -6.30 -8.77 8.31
N PRO A 15 -6.00 -9.66 7.33
CA PRO A 15 -5.32 -9.27 6.09
C PRO A 15 -6.14 -8.35 5.18
N ASN A 16 -7.46 -8.30 5.39
CA ASN A 16 -8.37 -7.39 4.69
C ASN A 16 -8.40 -5.98 5.29
N LYS A 17 -7.77 -5.76 6.44
CA LYS A 17 -7.71 -4.46 7.10
C LYS A 17 -6.46 -3.70 6.66
N PHE A 18 -6.65 -2.45 6.26
CA PHE A 18 -5.53 -1.55 5.99
C PHE A 18 -4.83 -1.19 7.30
N MET A 19 -3.67 -1.80 7.55
CA MET A 19 -2.88 -1.62 8.79
C MET A 19 -1.40 -1.40 8.46
N PRO A 20 -1.00 -0.19 8.03
CA PRO A 20 0.38 0.14 7.66
C PRO A 20 1.40 -0.14 8.77
N GLU A 21 0.98 -0.02 10.03
CA GLU A 21 1.81 -0.19 11.23
C GLU A 21 2.45 -1.58 11.31
N ARG A 22 1.86 -2.59 10.65
CA ARG A 22 2.42 -3.95 10.59
C ARG A 22 3.84 -3.99 10.01
N PHE A 23 4.14 -3.05 9.12
CA PHE A 23 5.43 -2.97 8.44
C PHE A 23 6.42 -2.02 9.15
N ILE A 24 6.11 -1.56 10.36
CA ILE A 24 6.93 -0.62 11.12
C ILE A 24 7.25 -1.23 12.49
N GLU A 25 8.53 -1.22 12.86
CA GLU A 25 9.03 -1.66 14.17
C GLU A 25 10.01 -0.61 14.69
N ASN A 26 9.75 -0.04 15.87
CA ASN A 26 10.57 1.02 16.48
C ASN A 26 10.81 2.24 15.57
N GLY A 27 9.79 2.62 14.78
CA GLY A 27 9.87 3.75 13.85
C GLY A 27 10.68 3.47 12.57
N GLN A 28 11.11 2.23 12.36
CA GLN A 28 11.81 1.80 11.14
C GLN A 28 10.99 0.78 10.37
N LEU A 29 11.24 0.68 9.06
CA LEU A 29 10.61 -0.35 8.23
C LEU A 29 11.08 -1.73 8.67
N LYS A 30 10.14 -2.58 9.03
CA LYS A 30 10.38 -3.98 9.32
C LYS A 30 10.53 -4.75 8.02
N LYS A 31 11.57 -5.58 7.92
CA LYS A 31 11.72 -6.53 6.79
C LYS A 31 10.62 -7.61 6.89
N CYS A 32 9.87 -7.81 5.81
CA CYS A 32 8.85 -8.84 5.71
C CYS A 32 9.09 -9.65 4.43
N GLU A 33 9.60 -10.87 4.57
CA GLU A 33 9.96 -11.74 3.44
C GLU A 33 8.71 -12.27 2.71
N GLU A 34 7.58 -12.32 3.41
CA GLU A 34 6.29 -12.77 2.88
C GLU A 34 5.59 -11.69 2.06
N LEU A 35 6.05 -10.43 2.14
CA LEU A 35 5.56 -9.34 1.30
C LEU A 35 6.21 -9.42 -0.09
N ILE A 36 5.59 -10.23 -0.97
CA ILE A 36 6.07 -10.51 -2.33
C ILE A 36 5.15 -9.97 -3.45
N PRO A 37 4.77 -8.67 -3.45
CA PRO A 37 3.87 -8.11 -4.46
C PRO A 37 4.44 -8.16 -5.89
N PHE A 38 5.76 -8.33 -6.02
CA PHE A 38 6.49 -8.41 -7.28
C PHE A 38 7.03 -9.82 -7.57
N SER A 39 6.43 -10.85 -6.97
CA SER A 39 6.92 -12.24 -6.99
C SER A 39 8.27 -12.41 -6.29
N LEU A 40 8.91 -13.57 -6.44
CA LEU A 40 10.21 -13.92 -5.85
C LEU A 40 11.02 -14.78 -6.84
N GLY A 41 12.35 -14.70 -6.77
CA GLY A 41 13.27 -15.60 -7.47
C GLY A 41 13.51 -15.23 -8.93
N LYS A 42 13.85 -16.22 -9.77
CA LYS A 42 14.26 -15.99 -11.18
C LYS A 42 13.21 -15.33 -12.07
N ARG A 43 11.95 -15.29 -11.63
CA ARG A 43 10.81 -14.69 -12.33
C ARG A 43 10.23 -13.49 -11.57
N GLN A 44 10.97 -12.94 -10.62
CA GLN A 44 10.64 -11.68 -9.95
C GLN A 44 10.49 -10.56 -10.99
N CYS A 45 9.61 -9.61 -10.71
CA CYS A 45 9.37 -8.47 -11.59
C CYS A 45 10.67 -7.70 -11.79
N LEU A 46 11.14 -7.63 -13.04
CA LEU A 46 12.32 -6.85 -13.42
C LEU A 46 12.15 -5.36 -13.08
N GLY A 47 10.90 -4.89 -13.07
CA GLY A 47 10.54 -3.50 -12.76
C GLY A 47 10.33 -3.20 -11.28
N GLU A 48 10.59 -4.13 -10.34
CA GLU A 48 10.30 -3.89 -8.92
C GLU A 48 10.98 -2.63 -8.37
N SER A 49 12.27 -2.44 -8.63
CA SER A 49 13.00 -1.27 -8.13
C SER A 49 12.44 0.04 -8.68
N LEU A 50 12.05 0.05 -9.96
CA LEU A 50 11.43 1.20 -10.60
C LEU A 50 10.05 1.47 -9.99
N ALA A 51 9.19 0.46 -9.91
CA ALA A 51 7.85 0.59 -9.35
C ALA A 51 7.87 1.09 -7.90
N ARG A 52 8.83 0.63 -7.08
CA ARG A 52 9.00 1.11 -5.70
C ARG A 52 9.40 2.58 -5.65
N ALA A 53 10.35 3.00 -6.49
CA ALA A 53 10.77 4.39 -6.57
C ALA A 53 9.61 5.30 -7.04
N GLU A 54 8.91 4.90 -8.10
CA GLU A 54 7.77 5.63 -8.64
C GLU A 54 6.62 5.73 -7.63
N LEU A 55 6.25 4.62 -6.95
CA LEU A 55 5.22 4.63 -5.91
C LEU A 55 5.59 5.57 -4.76
N PHE A 56 6.85 5.56 -4.31
CA PHE A 56 7.30 6.44 -3.25
C PHE A 56 7.20 7.91 -3.66
N LEU A 57 7.73 8.27 -4.83
CA LEU A 57 7.70 9.64 -5.33
C LEU A 57 6.27 10.12 -5.57
N PHE A 58 5.45 9.30 -6.22
CA PHE A 58 4.05 9.62 -6.50
C PHE A 58 3.26 9.84 -5.20
N THR A 59 3.28 8.87 -4.27
CA THR A 59 2.49 8.95 -3.04
C THR A 59 2.97 10.08 -2.12
N SER A 60 4.28 10.28 -1.99
CA SER A 60 4.83 11.37 -1.18
C SER A 60 4.43 12.73 -1.73
N ASN A 61 4.54 12.94 -3.05
CA ASN A 61 4.10 14.19 -3.66
C ASN A 61 2.58 14.39 -3.57
N LEU A 62 1.82 13.31 -3.76
CA LEU A 62 0.36 13.35 -3.67
C LEU A 62 -0.10 13.82 -2.27
N PHE A 63 0.48 13.29 -1.20
CA PHE A 63 0.14 13.69 0.17
C PHE A 63 0.75 15.04 0.58
N TYR A 64 1.90 15.41 0.03
CA TYR A 64 2.53 16.71 0.30
C TYR A 64 1.76 17.87 -0.34
N LEU A 65 1.28 17.69 -1.57
CA LEU A 65 0.65 18.76 -2.35
C LEU A 65 -0.86 18.83 -2.20
N TYR A 66 -1.53 17.73 -1.88
CA TYR A 66 -2.99 17.65 -1.91
C TYR A 66 -3.58 17.09 -0.62
N LYS A 67 -4.73 17.65 -0.22
CA LYS A 67 -5.61 17.05 0.78
C LYS A 67 -6.62 16.17 0.06
N ILE A 68 -6.47 14.85 0.18
CA ILE A 68 -7.38 13.88 -0.41
C ILE A 68 -8.55 13.65 0.54
N GLY A 69 -9.76 13.64 0.01
CA GLY A 69 -10.98 13.32 0.75
C GLY A 69 -11.96 12.56 -0.12
N ALA A 70 -12.75 11.68 0.49
CA ALA A 70 -13.84 11.02 -0.21
C ALA A 70 -14.99 12.02 -0.41
N LEU A 71 -15.46 12.14 -1.65
CA LEU A 71 -16.72 12.82 -1.92
C LEU A 71 -17.84 11.91 -1.42
N THR A 72 -18.40 12.25 -0.26
CA THR A 72 -19.64 11.61 0.18
C THR A 72 -20.79 12.23 -0.62
N ARG A 73 -21.82 11.45 -0.97
CA ARG A 73 -22.98 11.94 -1.76
C ARG A 73 -23.61 13.23 -1.20
N LYS A 74 -23.44 13.52 0.10
CA LYS A 74 -23.92 14.76 0.74
C LYS A 74 -23.09 16.01 0.41
N SER A 75 -21.80 15.89 0.10
CA SER A 75 -20.96 17.06 -0.25
C SER A 75 -21.24 17.59 -1.65
N HIS A 76 -21.82 16.77 -2.53
CA HIS A 76 -22.21 17.19 -3.88
C HIS A 76 -23.42 18.14 -3.87
N GLN A 77 -24.23 18.21 -2.80
CA GLN A 77 -25.37 19.15 -2.74
C GLN A 77 -24.95 20.57 -2.29
N HIS A 78 -23.82 20.71 -1.61
CA HIS A 78 -23.34 22.02 -1.12
C HIS A 78 -22.40 22.74 -2.11
N LEU A 79 -22.00 22.06 -3.20
CA LEU A 79 -21.19 22.65 -4.28
C LEU A 79 -22.03 23.11 -5.49
N ILE A 80 -23.36 23.02 -5.42
CA ILE A 80 -24.30 23.46 -6.47
C ILE A 80 -25.21 24.61 -5.97
N ASN A 81 -24.88 25.23 -4.83
CA ASN A 81 -25.50 26.47 -4.36
C ASN A 81 -24.43 27.54 -4.16
#